data_AF-A0A926VBA2-F1
#
_entry.id   AF-A0A926VBA2-F1
#
_cell.length_a   1.000
_cell.length_b   1.000
_cell.length_c   1.000
_cell.angle_alpha   90.00
_cell.angle_beta   90.00
_cell.angle_gamma   90.00
#
_symmetry.space_group_name_H-M   'P 1'
#
loop_
_entity.id
_entity.type
_entity.pdbx_description
1 polymer ?
#
loop_
_entity_poly.entity_id
_entity_poly.type
_entity_poly.pdbx_seq_one_letter_code
_entity_poly.pdbx_strand_id
1 'polypeptide(L)'
;MDSLMDKDEIQALANSLRQIDQKILKSAKDTSIKRIWYQGDESYFDMFFDIQNNQIIWFQFTLRGKAVLWDKGKASLCTGTTGETDSDDVSYYPASKIIKADKKTDLAFIEVARSILQSRAGEANFDKALELFKD
;
A
#
# COMPACT_ATOMS: atom_id res chain seq x y z
N MET A 1 -15.63 -13.68 15.40
CA MET A 1 -15.32 -12.62 14.41
C MET A 1 -14.69 -13.37 13.26
N ASP A 2 -15.49 -13.70 12.25
CA ASP A 2 -14.99 -14.46 11.10
C ASP A 2 -13.89 -13.63 10.44
N SER A 3 -12.69 -14.18 10.39
CA SER A 3 -11.59 -13.57 9.68
C SER A 3 -12.01 -13.51 8.21
N LEU A 4 -11.98 -12.31 7.62
CA LEU A 4 -12.33 -12.08 6.21
C LEU A 4 -11.44 -12.88 5.23
N MET A 5 -10.34 -13.42 5.75
CA MET A 5 -9.32 -14.17 5.05
C MET A 5 -8.67 -15.19 5.99
N ASP A 6 -8.31 -16.36 5.49
CA ASP A 6 -7.65 -17.38 6.30
C ASP A 6 -6.21 -16.98 6.69
N LYS A 7 -5.70 -17.49 7.81
CA LYS A 7 -4.35 -17.15 8.29
C LYS A 7 -3.25 -17.63 7.32
N ASP A 8 -3.42 -18.79 6.71
CA ASP A 8 -2.43 -19.31 5.75
C ASP A 8 -2.42 -18.45 4.49
N GLU A 9 -3.58 -17.94 4.07
CA GLU A 9 -3.70 -16.98 2.96
C GLU A 9 -3.01 -15.65 3.29
N ILE A 10 -3.22 -15.10 4.49
CA ILE A 10 -2.52 -13.88 4.96
C ILE A 10 -1.00 -14.07 4.91
N GLN A 11 -0.50 -15.21 5.43
CA GLN A 11 0.92 -15.49 5.45
C GLN A 11 1.49 -15.68 4.04
N ALA A 12 0.77 -16.37 3.16
CA ALA A 12 1.16 -16.55 1.76
C ALA A 12 1.28 -15.20 1.03
N LEU A 13 0.29 -14.31 1.20
CA LEU A 13 0.32 -12.96 0.65
C LEU A 13 1.53 -12.19 1.18
N ALA A 14 1.74 -12.17 2.50
CA ALA A 14 2.87 -11.48 3.10
C ALA A 14 4.22 -11.96 2.53
N ASN A 15 4.40 -13.28 2.40
CA ASN A 15 5.62 -13.90 1.87
C ASN A 15 5.87 -13.61 0.39
N SER A 16 4.81 -13.35 -0.37
CA SER A 16 4.90 -13.01 -1.80
C SER A 16 5.44 -11.60 -2.05
N LEU A 17 5.35 -10.68 -1.07
CA LEU A 17 5.79 -9.30 -1.26
C LEU A 17 7.31 -9.22 -1.46
N ARG A 18 7.75 -8.78 -2.64
CA ARG A 18 9.15 -8.52 -2.97
C ARG A 18 9.37 -7.05 -3.20
N GLN A 19 10.41 -6.50 -2.57
CA GLN A 19 10.80 -5.12 -2.81
C GLN A 19 11.33 -4.99 -4.24
N ILE A 20 10.77 -4.06 -5.01
CA ILE A 20 11.25 -3.75 -6.35
C ILE A 20 12.45 -2.81 -6.27
N ASP A 21 13.47 -3.07 -7.10
CA ASP A 21 14.70 -2.26 -7.14
C ASP A 21 14.36 -0.80 -7.49
N GLN A 22 14.83 0.10 -6.63
CA GLN A 22 14.64 1.55 -6.76
C GLN A 22 15.28 2.13 -8.01
N LYS A 23 16.26 1.44 -8.62
CA LYS A 23 16.83 1.87 -9.92
C LYS A 23 15.79 1.87 -11.06
N ILE A 24 14.70 1.12 -10.91
CA ILE A 24 13.60 1.04 -11.87
C ILE A 24 12.60 2.19 -11.64
N LEU A 25 12.50 2.68 -10.40
CA LEU A 25 11.66 3.81 -10.04
C LEU A 25 12.37 5.09 -10.50
N LYS A 26 11.82 5.77 -11.51
CA LYS A 26 12.41 7.04 -11.97
C LYS A 26 12.56 7.97 -10.77
N SER A 27 13.77 8.48 -10.58
CA SER A 27 14.16 9.36 -9.49
C SER A 27 13.12 10.47 -9.35
N ALA A 28 12.52 10.60 -8.17
CA ALA A 28 11.68 11.75 -7.88
C ALA A 28 12.50 13.03 -8.16
N LYS A 29 11.86 14.07 -8.70
CA LYS A 29 12.50 15.37 -8.92
C LYS A 29 13.07 15.96 -7.61
N ASP A 30 12.56 15.51 -6.47
CA ASP A 30 13.03 15.81 -5.14
C ASP A 30 13.83 14.61 -4.59
N THR A 31 15.14 14.77 -4.46
CA THR A 31 16.04 13.72 -3.93
C THR A 31 15.84 13.46 -2.43
N SER A 32 15.05 14.28 -1.73
CA SER A 32 14.74 14.09 -0.31
C SER A 32 13.66 13.03 -0.06
N ILE A 33 12.88 12.67 -1.08
CA ILE A 33 11.79 11.70 -0.97
C ILE A 33 12.20 10.39 -1.65
N LYS A 34 12.20 9.32 -0.85
CA LYS A 34 12.51 7.96 -1.30
C LYS A 34 11.22 7.15 -1.39
N ARG A 35 10.84 6.77 -2.61
CA ARG A 35 9.75 5.80 -2.83
C ARG A 35 10.24 4.37 -2.62
N ILE A 36 9.49 3.60 -1.86
CA ILE A 36 9.69 2.16 -1.71
C ILE A 36 8.45 1.46 -2.25
N TRP A 37 8.68 0.40 -3.03
CA TRP A 37 7.65 -0.39 -3.66
C TRP A 37 7.86 -1.87 -3.36
N TYR A 38 6.81 -2.54 -2.91
CA TYR A 38 6.71 -3.99 -2.85
C TYR A 38 5.62 -4.47 -3.79
N GLN A 39 5.92 -5.53 -4.54
CA GLN A 39 4.98 -6.20 -5.42
C GLN A 39 4.77 -7.63 -4.92
N GLY A 40 3.51 -8.03 -4.77
CA GLY A 40 3.15 -9.41 -4.48
C GLY A 40 3.02 -10.25 -5.76
N ASP A 41 2.87 -11.56 -5.60
CA ASP A 41 2.76 -12.49 -6.73
C ASP A 41 1.36 -12.44 -7.39
N GLU A 42 0.34 -11.96 -6.66
CA GLU A 42 -1.02 -11.79 -7.19
C GLU A 42 -1.18 -10.48 -7.97
N SER A 43 -2.08 -10.51 -8.96
CA SER A 43 -2.51 -9.30 -9.66
C SER A 43 -3.19 -8.33 -8.70
N TYR A 44 -2.95 -7.03 -8.88
CA TYR A 44 -3.46 -5.97 -8.01
C TYR A 44 -3.05 -6.11 -6.53
N PHE A 45 -1.89 -6.73 -6.27
CA PHE A 45 -1.29 -6.75 -4.95
C PHE A 45 0.06 -6.01 -4.93
N ASP A 46 0.04 -4.80 -4.35
CA ASP A 46 1.22 -3.96 -4.25
C ASP A 46 1.16 -3.08 -2.98
N MET A 47 2.31 -2.63 -2.55
CA MET A 47 2.44 -1.66 -1.45
C MET A 47 3.48 -0.61 -1.82
N PHE A 48 3.11 0.65 -1.65
CA PHE A 48 3.97 1.81 -1.85
C PHE A 48 4.04 2.64 -0.58
N PHE A 49 5.21 3.23 -0.33
CA PHE A 49 5.31 4.32 0.62
C PHE A 49 6.46 5.25 0.26
N ASP A 50 6.22 6.53 0.50
CA ASP A 50 7.20 7.59 0.34
C ASP A 50 7.78 7.93 1.70
N ILE A 51 9.11 7.91 1.79
CA ILE A 51 9.87 8.24 3.00
C ILE A 51 10.60 9.55 2.79
N GLN A 52 10.40 10.48 3.72
CA GLN A 52 11.19 11.71 3.84
C GLN A 52 11.69 11.85 5.27
N ASN A 53 12.97 12.16 5.46
CA ASN A 53 13.59 12.29 6.79
C ASN A 53 13.30 11.09 7.72
N ASN A 54 13.39 9.88 7.16
CA ASN A 54 13.11 8.62 7.85
C ASN A 54 11.65 8.44 8.35
N GLN A 55 10.70 9.26 7.89
CA GLN A 55 9.27 9.16 8.20
C GLN A 55 8.47 8.84 6.93
N ILE A 56 7.43 8.01 7.08
CA ILE A 56 6.45 7.85 6.00
C ILE A 56 5.65 9.15 5.87
N ILE A 57 5.57 9.69 4.66
CA ILE A 57 4.76 10.86 4.32
C ILE A 57 3.53 10.50 3.51
N TRP A 58 3.57 9.34 2.82
CA TRP A 58 2.47 8.81 2.03
C TRP A 58 2.58 7.28 1.97
N PHE A 59 1.44 6.59 2.02
CA PHE A 59 1.35 5.13 2.00
C PHE A 59 0.14 4.67 1.19
N GLN A 60 0.33 3.60 0.43
CA GLN A 60 -0.73 2.88 -0.28
C GLN A 60 -0.49 1.39 -0.16
N PHE A 61 -1.55 0.65 0.12
CA PHE A 61 -1.61 -0.81 0.02
C PHE A 61 -2.77 -1.17 -0.90
N THR A 62 -2.54 -1.97 -1.93
CA THR A 62 -3.57 -2.45 -2.84
C THR A 62 -3.68 -3.96 -2.73
N LEU A 63 -4.89 -4.50 -2.65
CA LEU A 63 -5.14 -5.93 -2.75
C LEU A 63 -6.49 -6.17 -3.43
N ARG A 64 -6.50 -6.94 -4.53
CA ARG A 64 -7.72 -7.40 -5.23
C ARG A 64 -8.70 -6.26 -5.54
N GLY A 65 -8.16 -5.15 -6.02
CA GLY A 65 -8.95 -3.98 -6.44
C GLY A 65 -9.39 -3.04 -5.30
N LYS A 66 -9.04 -3.35 -4.05
CA LYS A 66 -9.23 -2.46 -2.90
C LYS A 66 -7.91 -1.80 -2.52
N ALA A 67 -7.99 -0.62 -1.91
CA ALA A 67 -6.84 0.14 -1.46
C ALA A 67 -7.00 0.65 -0.03
N VAL A 68 -5.91 0.63 0.74
CA VAL A 68 -5.74 1.41 1.97
C VAL A 68 -4.78 2.55 1.66
N LEU A 69 -5.13 3.75 2.06
CA LEU A 69 -4.36 4.97 1.84
C LEU A 69 -4.11 5.69 3.15
N TRP A 70 -2.93 6.28 3.25
CA TRP A 70 -2.58 7.21 4.33
C TRP A 70 -1.72 8.33 3.80
N ASP A 71 -1.95 9.54 4.30
CA ASP A 71 -1.22 10.75 3.96
C ASP A 71 -0.96 11.54 5.24
N LYS A 72 0.27 12.03 5.42
CA LYS A 72 0.70 12.81 6.59
C LYS A 72 -0.17 14.05 6.84
N GLY A 73 -0.71 14.69 5.82
CA GLY A 73 -1.57 15.86 5.93
C GLY A 73 -2.95 15.55 6.52
N LYS A 74 -3.45 14.32 6.35
CA LYS A 74 -4.74 13.87 6.92
C LYS A 74 -4.57 13.03 8.19
N ALA A 75 -3.41 12.43 8.38
CA ALA A 75 -3.03 11.60 9.52
C ALA A 75 -4.07 10.53 9.89
N SER A 76 -4.77 9.99 8.90
CA SER A 76 -5.82 8.98 9.08
C SER A 76 -5.84 8.01 7.89
N LEU A 77 -6.15 6.75 8.17
CA LEU A 77 -6.34 5.73 7.15
C LEU A 77 -7.69 5.91 6.47
N CYS A 78 -7.72 5.82 5.15
CA CYS A 78 -8.95 5.68 4.38
C CYS A 78 -8.86 4.50 3.42
N THR A 79 -10.01 4.00 2.98
CA THR A 79 -10.09 2.93 1.99
C THR A 79 -10.65 3.45 0.67
N GLY A 80 -10.44 2.69 -0.39
CA GLY A 80 -11.01 2.95 -1.69
C GLY A 80 -10.95 1.74 -2.60
N THR A 81 -11.43 1.92 -3.82
CA THR A 81 -11.36 0.91 -4.88
C THR A 81 -10.56 1.44 -6.06
N THR A 82 -9.78 0.56 -6.70
CA THR A 82 -9.02 0.89 -7.91
C THR A 82 -9.95 0.72 -9.12
N GLY A 83 -10.13 1.79 -9.91
CA GLY A 83 -10.81 1.70 -11.21
C GLY A 83 -9.81 1.57 -12.37
N GLU A 84 -10.26 0.99 -13.50
CA GLU A 84 -9.43 0.82 -14.72
C GLU A 84 -9.75 1.80 -15.86
N THR A 85 -10.72 2.70 -15.72
CA THR A 85 -11.21 3.49 -16.87
C THR A 85 -11.52 4.94 -16.49
N ASP A 86 -10.66 5.86 -16.93
CA ASP A 86 -11.05 6.98 -17.80
C ASP A 86 -9.98 7.08 -18.89
N SER A 87 -10.34 6.74 -20.11
CA SER A 87 -9.44 6.40 -21.23
C SER A 87 -8.89 7.60 -22.02
N ASP A 88 -8.84 8.81 -21.44
CA ASP A 88 -8.57 10.03 -22.20
C ASP A 88 -7.24 10.73 -21.92
N ASP A 89 -6.33 10.16 -21.11
CA ASP A 89 -5.02 10.80 -20.94
C ASP A 89 -3.88 9.79 -20.72
N VAL A 90 -3.33 9.28 -21.83
CA VAL A 90 -2.14 8.43 -21.81
C VAL A 90 -0.90 9.31 -21.80
N SER A 91 -0.32 9.52 -20.61
CA SER A 91 1.06 10.01 -20.46
C SER A 91 1.70 9.48 -19.17
N TYR A 92 2.33 8.30 -19.29
CA TYR A 92 3.41 7.76 -18.46
C TYR A 92 3.14 7.19 -17.04
N TYR A 93 3.76 6.01 -16.83
CA TYR A 93 4.07 5.20 -15.63
C TYR A 93 3.05 4.16 -15.16
N PRO A 94 3.50 2.98 -14.67
CA PRO A 94 2.64 1.83 -14.33
C PRO A 94 1.84 2.03 -13.02
N ALA A 95 1.37 3.25 -12.75
CA ALA A 95 0.65 3.64 -11.54
C ALA A 95 -0.56 4.56 -11.86
N SER A 96 -1.29 4.31 -12.95
CA SER A 96 -2.53 5.02 -13.31
C SER A 96 -3.78 4.39 -12.69
N LYS A 97 -3.68 3.81 -11.50
CA LYS A 97 -4.87 3.34 -10.77
C LYS A 97 -5.53 4.56 -10.16
N ILE A 98 -6.66 4.99 -10.70
CA ILE A 98 -7.50 5.99 -10.03
C ILE A 98 -8.10 5.29 -8.82
N ILE A 99 -7.71 5.72 -7.63
CA ILE A 99 -8.32 5.24 -6.38
C ILE A 99 -9.50 6.14 -6.08
N LYS A 100 -10.69 5.56 -6.15
CA LYS A 100 -11.91 6.21 -5.70
C LYS A 100 -12.06 5.93 -4.21
N ALA A 101 -11.89 6.96 -3.40
CA ALA A 101 -12.09 6.86 -1.95
C ALA A 101 -13.51 6.38 -1.63
N ASP A 102 -13.60 5.47 -0.66
CA ASP A 102 -14.89 4.99 -0.17
C ASP A 102 -15.60 6.09 0.61
N LYS A 103 -16.94 6.08 0.57
CA LYS A 103 -17.75 7.00 1.40
C LYS A 103 -17.60 6.70 2.89
N LYS A 104 -17.28 5.45 3.25
CA LYS A 104 -17.04 4.97 4.60
C LYS A 104 -15.83 4.04 4.57
N THR A 105 -14.89 4.25 5.49
CA THR A 105 -13.70 3.41 5.64
C THR A 105 -14.10 1.95 5.92
N ASP A 106 -13.57 1.02 5.11
CA ASP A 106 -13.69 -0.42 5.28
C ASP A 106 -12.68 -0.90 6.34
N LEU A 107 -13.09 -0.86 7.61
CA LEU A 107 -12.26 -1.27 8.74
C LEU A 107 -11.82 -2.74 8.64
N ALA A 108 -12.65 -3.59 8.05
CA ALA A 108 -12.32 -5.00 7.94
C ALA A 108 -11.21 -5.23 6.91
N PHE A 109 -11.18 -4.43 5.84
CA PHE A 109 -10.07 -4.43 4.89
C PHE A 109 -8.79 -3.82 5.48
N ILE A 110 -8.91 -2.77 6.31
CA ILE A 110 -7.76 -2.24 7.07
C ILE A 110 -7.14 -3.32 7.95
N GLU A 111 -7.96 -4.14 8.63
CA GLU A 111 -7.46 -5.23 9.47
C GLU A 111 -6.77 -6.34 8.66
N VAL A 112 -7.25 -6.64 7.44
CA VAL A 112 -6.56 -7.55 6.52
C VAL A 112 -5.18 -6.99 6.14
N ALA A 113 -5.12 -5.72 5.72
CA ALA A 113 -3.86 -5.07 5.38
C ALA A 113 -2.89 -5.07 6.57
N ARG A 114 -3.37 -4.72 7.76
CA ARG A 114 -2.61 -4.77 9.02
C ARG A 114 -2.07 -6.16 9.30
N SER A 115 -2.88 -7.21 9.13
CA SER A 115 -2.49 -8.59 9.39
C SER A 115 -1.40 -9.08 8.41
N ILE A 116 -1.48 -8.68 7.14
CA ILE A 116 -0.44 -8.97 6.14
C ILE A 116 0.87 -8.28 6.52
N LEU A 117 0.83 -7.01 6.90
CA LEU A 117 2.02 -6.28 7.34
C LEU A 117 2.62 -6.88 8.62
N GLN A 118 1.76 -7.26 9.57
CA GLN A 118 2.15 -7.83 10.86
C GLN A 118 2.87 -9.17 10.72
N SER A 119 2.55 -9.93 9.67
CA SER A 119 3.23 -11.20 9.34
C SER A 119 4.70 -11.02 8.94
N ARG A 120 5.14 -9.77 8.73
CA ARG A 120 6.53 -9.38 8.44
C ARG A 120 7.08 -8.35 9.42
N ALA A 121 6.53 -8.29 10.62
CA ALA A 121 7.06 -7.45 11.69
C ALA A 121 8.53 -7.81 12.00
N GLY A 122 9.32 -6.79 12.38
CA GLY A 122 10.77 -6.87 12.53
C GLY A 122 11.54 -6.44 11.29
N GLU A 123 10.88 -6.35 10.12
CA GLU A 123 11.46 -5.70 8.95
C GLU A 123 11.23 -4.20 9.00
N ALA A 124 12.31 -3.40 8.93
CA ALA A 124 12.28 -1.96 9.20
C ALA A 124 11.20 -1.16 8.41
N ASN A 125 10.91 -1.57 7.18
CA ASN A 125 9.89 -0.94 6.34
C ASN A 125 8.47 -1.33 6.74
N PHE A 126 8.25 -2.59 7.09
CA PHE A 126 6.96 -3.10 7.56
C PHE A 126 6.62 -2.55 8.94
N ASP A 127 7.62 -2.45 9.83
CA ASP A 127 7.46 -1.84 11.15
C ASP A 127 7.00 -0.38 11.03
N LYS A 128 7.63 0.41 10.14
CA LYS A 128 7.20 1.79 9.87
C LYS A 128 5.77 1.87 9.34
N ALA A 129 5.38 0.96 8.44
CA ALA A 129 4.04 0.92 7.90
C ALA A 129 3.01 0.56 8.98
N LEU A 130 3.33 -0.39 9.87
CA LEU A 130 2.48 -0.81 10.98
C LEU A 130 2.18 0.32 11.97
N GLU A 131 3.09 1.30 12.15
CA GLU A 131 2.81 2.48 12.97
C GLU A 131 1.60 3.28 12.47
N LEU A 132 1.29 3.24 11.17
CA LEU A 132 0.14 3.94 10.59
C LEU A 132 -1.21 3.31 10.98
N PHE A 133 -1.18 2.07 11.48
CA PHE A 133 -2.35 1.28 11.88
C PHE A 133 -2.55 1.25 13.39
N LYS A 134 -1.73 1.99 14.14
CA LYS A 134 -1.89 2.14 15.59
C LYS A 134 -2.76 3.37 15.84
N ASP A 135 -4.01 3.13 16.20
CA ASP A 135 -4.87 4.13 16.84
C ASP A 135 -4.50 4.27 18.33
#